data_AF-A0A661BRG5-F1
#
_entry.id   AF-A0A661BRG5-F1
#
_cell.length_a   1.000
_cell.length_b   1.000
_cell.length_c   1.000
_cell.angle_alpha   90.00
_cell.angle_beta   90.00
_cell.angle_gamma   90.00
#
_symmetry.space_group_name_H-M   'P 1'
#
loop_
_entity.id
_entity.type
_entity.pdbx_description
1 polymer ?
#
loop_
_entity_poly.entity_id
_entity_poly.type
_entity_poly.pdbx_seq_one_letter_code
_entity_poly.pdbx_strand_id
1 'polypeptide(L)'
;MIGLLQRVSSAQVSINNHIVASIEAGLLLFIGIEKNDTEQQADRLLEKILAYRVFPDEDDKMNLSLTDIHGGLLLVPQFTLPANTKKGLRPSFSSAASPKSGEELFNYLLSCARQKHDIVESGKFAADMQVSLTNDGPVTFWLQIPPPTDKQN
;
A
#
# COMPACT_ATOMS: atom_id res chain seq x y z
N MET A 1 2.90 4.37 9.33
CA MET A 1 2.40 4.10 7.97
C MET A 1 2.39 2.61 7.73
N ILE A 2 1.26 2.10 7.28
CA ILE A 2 0.98 0.68 7.08
C ILE A 2 0.85 0.41 5.59
N GLY A 3 1.47 -0.67 5.11
CA GLY A 3 1.22 -1.26 3.80
C GLY A 3 0.79 -2.71 3.98
N LEU A 4 -0.46 -3.04 3.63
CA LEU A 4 -0.88 -4.42 3.45
C LEU A 4 -0.58 -4.80 2.00
N LEU A 5 0.54 -5.51 1.83
CA LEU A 5 1.11 -5.89 0.55
C LEU A 5 0.54 -7.24 0.12
N GLN A 6 0.12 -7.33 -1.14
CA GLN A 6 -0.30 -8.56 -1.79
C GLN A 6 0.43 -8.73 -3.11
N ARG A 7 1.02 -9.91 -3.34
CA ARG A 7 1.53 -10.29 -4.66
C ARG A 7 0.34 -10.64 -5.54
N VAL A 8 0.32 -10.09 -6.75
CA VAL A 8 -0.82 -10.27 -7.66
C VAL A 8 -0.33 -10.68 -9.04
N SER A 9 -1.07 -11.56 -9.70
CA SER A 9 -0.91 -11.80 -11.14
C SER A 9 -1.65 -10.74 -11.98
N SER A 10 -2.65 -10.09 -11.38
CA SER A 10 -3.36 -8.93 -11.94
C SER A 10 -4.11 -8.21 -10.81
N ALA A 11 -4.22 -6.88 -10.87
CA ALA A 11 -5.10 -6.13 -9.98
C ALA A 11 -5.63 -4.86 -10.65
N GLN A 12 -6.85 -4.45 -10.29
CA GLN A 12 -7.49 -3.25 -10.83
C GLN A 12 -8.39 -2.56 -9.82
N VAL A 13 -8.58 -1.26 -10.04
CA VAL A 13 -9.54 -0.43 -9.32
C VAL A 13 -10.61 0.04 -10.29
N SER A 14 -11.87 -0.05 -9.88
CA SER A 14 -12.99 0.54 -10.60
C SER A 14 -13.82 1.48 -9.72
N ILE A 15 -14.38 2.52 -10.34
CA ILE A 15 -15.27 3.50 -9.72
C ILE A 15 -16.49 3.60 -10.64
N ASN A 16 -17.70 3.46 -10.09
CA ASN A 16 -18.94 3.44 -10.88
C ASN A 16 -18.88 2.45 -12.07
N ASN A 17 -18.33 1.26 -11.85
CA ASN A 17 -18.11 0.20 -12.86
C ASN A 17 -17.15 0.57 -14.01
N HIS A 18 -16.40 1.66 -13.90
CA HIS A 18 -15.34 2.02 -14.85
C HIS A 18 -13.97 1.73 -14.23
N ILE A 19 -13.12 1.00 -14.95
CA ILE A 19 -11.73 0.75 -14.54
C ILE A 19 -10.98 2.08 -14.64
N VAL A 20 -10.35 2.50 -13.54
CA VAL A 20 -9.58 3.74 -13.45
C VAL A 20 -8.07 3.50 -13.32
N ALA A 21 -7.68 2.28 -12.94
CA ALA A 21 -6.30 1.87 -12.76
C ALA A 21 -6.21 0.34 -12.81
N SER A 22 -5.15 -0.19 -13.41
CA SER A 22 -4.92 -1.64 -13.49
C SER A 22 -3.44 -1.95 -13.68
N ILE A 23 -2.99 -3.04 -13.06
CA ILE A 23 -1.68 -3.63 -13.28
C ILE A 23 -1.83 -5.11 -13.63
N GLU A 24 -0.87 -5.61 -14.40
CA GLU A 24 -0.64 -7.04 -14.59
C GLU A 24 0.11 -7.62 -13.37
N ALA A 25 1.06 -8.53 -13.57
CA ALA A 25 1.87 -9.09 -12.50
C ALA A 25 2.62 -8.02 -11.70
N GLY A 26 2.57 -8.11 -10.37
CA GLY A 26 3.20 -7.12 -9.51
C GLY A 26 2.69 -7.12 -8.08
N LEU A 27 2.57 -5.94 -7.48
CA LEU A 27 2.13 -5.74 -6.10
C LEU A 27 0.91 -4.81 -6.02
N LEU A 28 -0.13 -5.28 -5.33
CA LEU A 28 -1.20 -4.43 -4.81
C LEU A 28 -0.89 -4.08 -3.36
N LEU A 29 -0.91 -2.79 -3.04
CA LEU A 29 -0.72 -2.31 -1.68
C LEU A 29 -1.90 -1.46 -1.23
N PHE A 30 -2.56 -1.93 -0.18
CA PHE A 30 -3.45 -1.09 0.61
C PHE A 30 -2.62 -0.26 1.59
N ILE A 31 -2.75 1.06 1.52
CA ILE A 31 -1.95 2.00 2.29
C ILE A 31 -2.81 2.63 3.40
N GLY A 32 -2.40 2.38 4.64
CA GLY A 32 -2.99 2.97 5.84
C GLY A 32 -2.07 4.05 6.40
N ILE A 33 -2.60 5.26 6.56
CA ILE A 33 -1.84 6.38 7.09
C ILE A 33 -2.24 6.59 8.55
N GLU A 34 -1.26 6.47 9.42
CA GLU A 34 -1.41 6.60 10.86
C GLU A 34 -1.30 8.06 11.29
N LYS A 35 -1.88 8.36 12.45
CA LYS A 35 -1.68 9.64 13.11
C LYS A 35 -0.18 9.86 13.34
N ASN A 36 0.30 11.07 13.04
CA ASN A 36 1.70 11.49 13.12
C ASN A 36 2.64 10.84 12.11
N ASP A 37 2.13 10.12 11.10
CA ASP A 37 2.98 9.77 9.96
C ASP A 37 3.54 11.02 9.28
N THR A 38 4.73 10.87 8.72
CA THR A 38 5.42 11.92 7.98
C THR A 38 5.94 11.38 6.64
N GLU A 39 6.46 12.27 5.79
CA GLU A 39 7.15 11.90 4.56
C GLU A 39 8.26 10.87 4.79
N GLN A 40 8.94 10.92 5.94
CA GLN A 40 9.96 9.92 6.30
C GLN A 40 9.39 8.49 6.42
N GLN A 41 8.18 8.34 6.96
CA GLN A 41 7.52 7.03 7.00
C GLN A 41 7.13 6.56 5.60
N ALA A 42 6.69 7.47 4.74
CA ALA A 42 6.36 7.17 3.34
C ALA A 42 7.58 6.68 2.56
N ASP A 43 8.70 7.39 2.64
CA ASP A 43 9.95 7.04 1.97
C ASP A 43 10.45 5.66 2.39
N ARG A 44 10.51 5.41 3.70
CA ARG A 44 10.97 4.12 4.25
C ARG A 44 10.05 2.97 3.87
N LEU A 45 8.74 3.20 3.85
CA LEU A 45 7.79 2.17 3.44
C LEU A 45 8.00 1.86 1.96
N LEU A 46 8.09 2.88 1.10
CA LEU A 46 8.31 2.73 -0.34
C LEU A 46 9.61 1.97 -0.65
N GLU A 47 10.73 2.36 -0.03
CA GLU A 47 12.01 1.66 -0.16
C GLU A 47 11.88 0.18 0.18
N LYS A 48 11.20 -0.12 1.29
CA LYS A 48 10.97 -1.49 1.74
C LYS A 48 10.12 -2.28 0.73
N ILE A 49 9.10 -1.67 0.15
CA ILE A 49 8.18 -2.31 -0.81
C ILE A 49 8.90 -2.66 -2.10
N LEU A 50 9.61 -1.69 -2.69
CA LEU A 50 10.30 -1.88 -3.97
C LEU A 50 11.37 -2.97 -3.87
N ALA A 51 12.05 -3.07 -2.72
CA ALA A 51 13.08 -4.07 -2.46
C ALA A 51 12.57 -5.37 -1.81
N TYR A 52 11.26 -5.48 -1.51
CA TYR A 52 10.73 -6.64 -0.78
C TYR A 52 10.75 -7.89 -1.67
N ARG A 53 11.45 -8.94 -1.22
CA ARG A 53 11.66 -10.17 -1.99
C ARG A 53 10.48 -11.13 -1.82
N VAL A 54 9.54 -11.08 -2.75
CA VAL A 54 8.28 -11.86 -2.71
C VAL A 54 7.95 -12.55 -4.03
N PHE A 55 8.77 -12.37 -5.06
CA PHE A 55 8.63 -13.04 -6.35
C PHE A 55 9.60 -14.21 -6.45
N PRO A 56 9.20 -15.32 -7.08
CA PRO A 56 10.06 -16.49 -7.27
C PRO A 56 11.21 -16.16 -8.22
N ASP A 57 12.38 -16.72 -7.96
CA ASP A 57 13.50 -16.82 -8.91
C ASP A 57 13.36 -18.06 -9.80
N GLU A 58 14.40 -18.38 -10.58
CA GLU A 58 14.43 -19.54 -11.47
C GLU A 58 14.33 -20.89 -10.74
N ASP A 59 14.66 -20.93 -9.44
CA ASP A 59 14.56 -22.10 -8.56
C ASP A 59 13.22 -22.14 -7.79
N ASP A 60 12.26 -21.29 -8.15
CA ASP A 60 10.97 -21.10 -7.47
C ASP A 60 11.10 -20.64 -5.99
N LYS A 61 12.21 -19.99 -5.64
CA LYS A 61 12.42 -19.42 -4.30
C LYS A 61 12.10 -17.94 -4.30
N MET A 62 11.41 -17.46 -3.26
CA MET A 62 11.04 -16.04 -3.11
C MET A 62 12.27 -15.16 -2.84
N ASN A 63 12.97 -14.76 -3.90
CA ASN A 63 14.23 -14.02 -3.85
C ASN A 63 14.21 -12.73 -4.67
N LEU A 64 13.24 -12.57 -5.57
CA LEU A 64 13.14 -11.39 -6.44
C LEU A 64 12.18 -10.36 -5.87
N SER A 65 12.53 -9.09 -6.07
CA SER A 65 11.72 -7.92 -5.71
C SER A 65 10.85 -7.44 -6.86
N LEU A 66 9.97 -6.46 -6.59
CA LEU A 66 9.14 -5.85 -7.63
C LEU A 66 10.00 -5.21 -8.74
N THR A 67 11.10 -4.57 -8.35
CA THR A 67 12.04 -3.94 -9.28
C THR A 67 12.72 -4.99 -10.17
N ASP A 68 13.11 -6.14 -9.60
CA ASP A 68 13.80 -7.20 -10.34
C ASP A 68 12.93 -7.81 -11.45
N ILE A 69 11.61 -7.89 -11.22
CA ILE A 69 10.67 -8.47 -12.19
C ILE A 69 10.03 -7.42 -13.12
N HIS A 70 10.36 -6.14 -12.96
CA HIS A 70 9.73 -5.03 -13.70
C HIS A 70 8.18 -5.04 -13.64
N GLY A 71 7.61 -5.50 -12.52
CA GLY A 71 6.17 -5.67 -12.34
C GLY A 71 5.44 -4.36 -12.03
N GLY A 72 4.10 -4.37 -12.03
CA GLY A 72 3.30 -3.19 -11.68
C GLY A 72 3.16 -2.96 -10.18
N LEU A 73 3.09 -1.69 -9.76
CA LEU A 73 2.71 -1.30 -8.40
C LEU A 73 1.35 -0.61 -8.42
N LEU A 74 0.38 -1.14 -7.68
CA LEU A 74 -0.94 -0.52 -7.51
C LEU A 74 -1.12 -0.05 -6.06
N LEU A 75 -1.19 1.25 -5.85
CA LEU A 75 -1.37 1.87 -4.54
C LEU A 75 -2.83 2.25 -4.31
N VAL A 76 -3.45 1.71 -3.26
CA VAL A 76 -4.85 2.00 -2.91
C VAL A 76 -4.94 2.58 -1.49
N PRO A 77 -5.54 3.78 -1.29
CA PRO A 77 -5.70 4.33 0.04
C PRO A 77 -6.71 3.50 0.85
N GLN A 78 -6.33 3.08 2.06
CA GLN A 78 -7.11 2.19 2.93
C GLN A 78 -7.09 2.66 4.39
N PHE A 79 -7.98 3.60 4.73
CA PHE A 79 -8.05 4.21 6.06
C PHE A 79 -8.43 3.21 7.18
N THR A 80 -8.90 2.01 6.83
CA THR A 80 -9.30 1.01 7.82
C THR A 80 -8.14 0.20 8.40
N LEU A 81 -6.96 0.22 7.78
CA LEU A 81 -5.78 -0.48 8.30
C LEU A 81 -5.35 0.04 9.69
N PRO A 82 -5.26 1.37 9.96
CA PRO A 82 -4.97 1.88 11.30
C PRO A 82 -6.13 1.79 12.29
N ALA A 83 -7.15 0.95 12.04
CA ALA A 83 -8.24 0.76 12.99
C ALA A 83 -7.79 0.01 14.25
N ASN A 84 -8.29 0.46 15.40
CA ASN A 84 -8.26 -0.29 16.63
C ASN A 84 -9.50 -1.18 16.73
N THR A 85 -9.27 -2.49 16.78
CA THR A 85 -10.30 -3.53 16.83
C THR A 85 -10.25 -4.36 18.13
N LYS A 86 -9.54 -3.88 19.16
CA LYS A 86 -9.31 -4.64 20.41
C LYS A 86 -10.55 -4.78 21.32
N LYS A 87 -11.57 -3.93 21.15
CA LYS A 87 -12.76 -3.89 22.03
C LYS A 87 -14.05 -3.70 21.22
N GLY A 88 -15.08 -4.46 21.57
CA GLY A 88 -16.40 -4.39 20.95
C GLY A 88 -16.41 -4.90 19.49
N LEU A 89 -17.50 -4.62 18.77
CA LEU A 89 -17.70 -5.03 17.38
C LEU A 89 -17.60 -3.86 16.38
N ARG A 90 -17.34 -2.64 16.87
CA ARG A 90 -17.22 -1.43 16.04
C ARG A 90 -15.75 -0.98 16.04
N PRO A 91 -15.08 -0.93 14.87
CA PRO A 91 -13.70 -0.43 14.80
C PRO A 91 -13.64 1.04 15.19
N SER A 92 -12.56 1.43 15.88
CA SER A 92 -12.22 2.82 16.16
C SER A 92 -11.07 3.25 15.24
N PHE A 93 -11.16 4.44 14.65
CA PHE A 93 -10.12 4.98 13.76
C PHE A 93 -9.30 6.09 14.42
N SER A 94 -9.23 6.10 15.76
CA SER A 94 -8.47 7.11 16.52
C SER A 94 -6.97 7.16 16.21
N SER A 95 -6.42 6.07 15.67
CA SER A 95 -5.01 5.97 15.26
C SER A 95 -4.79 6.34 13.79
N ALA A 96 -5.86 6.57 13.01
CA ALA A 96 -5.75 7.00 11.62
C ALA A 96 -5.40 8.49 11.52
N ALA A 97 -4.71 8.88 10.47
CA ALA A 97 -4.56 10.29 10.11
C ALA A 97 -5.91 10.93 9.77
N SER A 98 -5.98 12.27 9.87
CA SER A 98 -7.14 13.02 9.35
C SER A 98 -7.27 12.83 7.83
N PRO A 99 -8.46 12.96 7.22
CA PRO A 99 -8.63 12.81 5.77
C PRO A 99 -7.69 13.71 4.97
N LYS A 100 -7.52 14.98 5.38
CA LYS A 100 -6.63 15.94 4.73
C LYS A 100 -5.17 15.49 4.80
N SER A 101 -4.67 15.18 6.00
CA SER A 101 -3.27 14.74 6.18
C SER A 101 -3.00 13.39 5.50
N GLY A 102 -3.99 12.49 5.50
CA GLY A 102 -3.93 11.22 4.80
C GLY A 102 -3.84 11.41 3.29
N GLU A 103 -4.64 12.30 2.71
CA GLU A 103 -4.57 12.59 1.28
C GLU A 103 -3.23 13.22 0.89
N GLU A 104 -2.74 14.19 1.66
CA GLU A 104 -1.44 14.85 1.44
C GLU A 104 -0.29 13.83 1.44
N LEU A 105 -0.21 12.97 2.46
CA LEU A 105 0.84 11.95 2.58
C LEU A 105 0.70 10.82 1.54
N PHE A 106 -0.53 10.44 1.17
CA PHE A 106 -0.75 9.46 0.11
C PHE A 106 -0.27 10.00 -1.25
N ASN A 107 -0.60 11.25 -1.56
CA ASN A 107 -0.18 11.91 -2.80
C ASN A 107 1.35 12.07 -2.85
N TYR A 108 1.98 12.39 -1.72
CA TYR A 108 3.44 12.38 -1.59
C TYR A 108 4.04 11.01 -1.91
N LEU A 109 3.55 9.95 -1.26
CA LEU A 109 3.98 8.56 -1.49
C LEU A 109 3.84 8.17 -2.97
N LEU A 110 2.69 8.47 -3.59
CA LEU A 110 2.41 8.19 -4.99
C LEU A 110 3.38 8.91 -5.94
N SER A 111 3.67 10.18 -5.66
CA SER A 111 4.66 10.96 -6.41
C SER A 111 6.05 10.33 -6.32
N CYS A 112 6.50 9.97 -5.11
CA CYS A 112 7.78 9.30 -4.90
C CYS A 112 7.84 7.93 -5.59
N ALA A 113 6.75 7.16 -5.57
CA ALA A 113 6.68 5.87 -6.24
C ALA A 113 6.86 6.01 -7.75
N ARG A 114 6.16 6.96 -8.39
CA ARG A 114 6.27 7.25 -9.83
C ARG A 114 7.65 7.76 -10.26
N GLN A 115 8.44 8.31 -9.34
CA GLN A 115 9.83 8.72 -9.62
C GLN A 115 10.82 7.56 -9.52
N LYS A 116 10.49 6.53 -8.73
CA LYS A 116 11.41 5.42 -8.40
C LYS A 116 11.09 4.11 -9.13
N HIS A 117 9.90 3.99 -9.73
CA HIS A 117 9.45 2.78 -10.41
C HIS A 117 8.59 3.12 -11.64
N ASP A 118 8.74 2.35 -12.70
CA ASP A 118 8.18 2.70 -14.02
C ASP A 118 6.66 2.52 -14.11
N ILE A 119 6.15 1.43 -13.52
CA ILE A 119 4.75 1.04 -13.64
C ILE A 119 4.05 1.25 -12.29
N VAL A 120 3.50 2.46 -12.10
CA VAL A 120 2.82 2.83 -10.86
C VAL A 120 1.42 3.37 -11.14
N GLU A 121 0.44 2.59 -10.71
CA GLU A 121 -0.98 2.90 -10.78
C GLU A 121 -1.56 3.19 -9.39
N SER A 122 -2.71 3.85 -9.36
CA SER A 122 -3.34 4.18 -8.08
C SER A 122 -4.86 4.22 -8.15
N GLY A 123 -5.48 3.85 -7.03
CA GLY A 123 -6.89 4.18 -6.79
C GLY A 123 -7.10 5.68 -6.61
N LYS A 124 -8.32 6.07 -6.22
CA LYS A 124 -8.69 7.46 -5.99
C LYS A 124 -9.05 7.67 -4.52
N PHE A 125 -8.38 8.63 -3.87
CA PHE A 125 -8.67 8.98 -2.49
C PHE A 125 -10.13 9.42 -2.33
N ALA A 126 -10.76 8.99 -1.23
CA ALA A 126 -12.16 9.26 -0.88
C ALA A 126 -13.24 8.84 -1.90
N ALA A 127 -12.89 8.07 -2.94
CA ALA A 127 -13.87 7.47 -3.84
C ALA A 127 -14.35 6.10 -3.32
N ASP A 128 -15.59 5.75 -3.63
CA ASP A 128 -16.06 4.37 -3.49
C ASP A 128 -15.43 3.53 -4.60
N MET A 129 -14.55 2.61 -4.21
CA MET A 129 -13.72 1.83 -5.11
C MET A 129 -14.04 0.35 -4.98
N GLN A 130 -14.16 -0.33 -6.12
CA GLN A 130 -14.16 -1.78 -6.18
C GLN A 130 -12.77 -2.23 -6.62
N VAL A 131 -12.04 -2.89 -5.73
CA VAL A 131 -10.68 -3.40 -5.97
C VAL A 131 -10.78 -4.88 -6.29
N SER A 132 -10.44 -5.26 -7.52
CA SER A 132 -10.34 -6.65 -7.95
C SER A 132 -8.88 -7.05 -8.02
N LEU A 133 -8.55 -8.24 -7.51
CA LEU A 133 -7.20 -8.78 -7.59
C LEU A 133 -7.22 -10.29 -7.72
N THR A 134 -6.16 -10.82 -8.32
CA THR A 134 -5.83 -12.25 -8.27
C THR A 134 -4.58 -12.39 -7.42
N ASN A 135 -4.74 -12.78 -6.15
CA ASN A 135 -3.62 -12.93 -5.23
C ASN A 135 -2.81 -14.18 -5.61
N ASP A 136 -1.56 -13.96 -6.00
CA ASP A 136 -0.68 -15.00 -6.52
C ASP A 136 0.12 -15.64 -5.38
N GLY A 137 -0.19 -16.91 -5.08
CA GLY A 137 0.39 -17.69 -3.98
C GLY A 137 -0.65 -18.43 -3.12
N PRO A 138 -1.48 -17.74 -2.29
CA PRO A 138 -1.45 -16.30 -2.07
C PRO A 138 -0.29 -15.84 -1.18
N VAL A 139 0.29 -14.69 -1.49
CA VAL A 139 1.34 -14.03 -0.70
C VAL A 139 0.82 -12.69 -0.18
N THR A 140 0.77 -12.54 1.15
CA THR A 140 0.28 -11.32 1.82
C THR A 140 1.15 -10.98 3.01
N PHE A 141 1.58 -9.73 3.12
CA PHE A 141 2.41 -9.24 4.23
C PHE A 141 1.85 -7.94 4.82
N TRP A 142 1.87 -7.87 6.14
CA TRP A 142 1.67 -6.62 6.88
C TRP A 142 3.01 -5.93 7.07
N LEU A 143 3.20 -4.80 6.40
CA LEU A 143 4.37 -3.94 6.58
C LEU A 143 3.95 -2.69 7.35
N GLN A 144 4.78 -2.28 8.31
CA GLN A 144 4.56 -1.04 9.05
C GLN A 144 5.88 -0.34 9.32
N ILE A 145 5.91 0.95 9.04
CA ILE A 145 6.92 1.88 9.54
C ILE A 145 6.22 2.71 10.62
N PRO A 146 6.53 2.50 11.91
CA PRO A 146 5.86 3.23 12.98
C PRO A 146 6.03 4.75 12.81
N PRO A 147 5.00 5.55 13.13
CA PRO A 147 5.15 7.00 13.20
C PRO A 147 6.21 7.36 14.26
N PRO A 148 6.79 8.56 14.21
CA PRO A 148 7.67 9.04 15.26
C PRO A 148 6.92 8.96 16.60
N THR A 149 7.52 8.32 17.59
CA THR A 149 7.04 8.44 18.96
C THR A 149 7.34 9.86 19.41
N ASP A 150 6.34 10.59 19.91
CA ASP A 150 6.59 11.78 20.70
C ASP A 150 7.52 11.38 21.85
N LYS A 151 8.78 11.83 21.79
CA LYS A 151 9.61 11.91 22.99
C LYS A 151 9.03 13.04 23.84
N GLN A 152 7.94 12.76 24.53
CA GLN A 152 7.43 13.56 25.65
C GLN A 152 7.06 12.62 26.80
N ASN A 153 8.12 12.15 27.48
CA ASN A 153 8.33 12.19 28.93
C ASN A 153 9.50 11.26 29.30
#